data_AF-A0A813K752-F1
#
_entry.id   AF-A0A813K752-F1
#
_cell.length_a   1.000
_cell.length_b   1.000
_cell.length_c   1.000
_cell.angle_alpha   90.00
_cell.angle_beta   90.00
_cell.angle_gamma   90.00
#
_symmetry.space_group_name_H-M   'P 1'
#
loop_
_entity.id
_entity.type
_entity.pdbx_description
1 polymer ?
#
loop_
_entity_poly.entity_id
_entity_poly.type
_entity_poly.pdbx_seq_one_letter_code
_entity_poly.pdbx_strand_id
1 'polypeptide(L)'
;MGCALASLRFAAKTTGNVVCILLLTGTAMLAGAVETTGRTAVCLVSFLCGCKIDQLQTEVHSERYDALSGGSTVEYIPGSIGFGAGALAEILDEKTTLANSQKALFGHFSEVQLIDKTKYLLQKEFGCLEPDLLAEDFQFLFPVVGPLPKEEFVDAFGGFKVKQVFPSACANYWNFSVDPMEPNRVWFFSKAVMPFKEPTKADDVPGNLQKLLLGTRGLWSIFACLGMPRPPAEIRTPPQIMSVSFDENGKCYKLTGGYCADRTSGNTSNLGGIFGPLNAVRPGLLPFPEARPWSPSLTWEALILRAPQIGKDYKTWSHQVFGCAHEEVSSDSIDRGL
;
A
#
# COMPACT_ATOMS: atom_id res chain seq x y z
N MET A 1 17.00 32.79 -38.17
CA MET A 1 17.82 31.81 -37.40
C MET A 1 17.05 31.11 -36.26
N GLY A 2 16.05 31.74 -35.63
CA GLY A 2 15.30 31.16 -34.50
C GLY A 2 14.56 29.84 -34.82
N CYS A 3 13.78 29.79 -35.91
CA CYS A 3 12.95 28.62 -36.23
C CYS A 3 13.78 27.36 -36.56
N ALA A 4 14.88 27.51 -37.29
CA ALA A 4 15.77 26.38 -37.62
C ALA A 4 16.41 25.77 -36.35
N LEU A 5 16.86 26.62 -35.43
CA LEU A 5 17.43 26.18 -34.15
C LEU A 5 16.36 25.52 -33.25
N ALA A 6 15.13 26.05 -33.24
CA ALA A 6 14.00 25.46 -32.53
C ALA A 6 13.66 24.05 -33.05
N SER A 7 13.60 23.88 -34.38
CA SER A 7 13.38 22.58 -35.01
C SER A 7 14.50 21.58 -34.74
N LEU A 8 15.77 22.01 -34.78
CA LEU A 8 16.88 21.13 -34.43
C LEU A 8 16.81 20.65 -32.96
N ARG A 9 16.48 21.55 -32.04
CA ARG A 9 16.31 21.22 -30.61
C ARG A 9 15.14 20.27 -30.39
N PHE A 10 14.01 20.48 -31.07
CA PHE A 10 12.86 19.58 -31.01
C PHE A 10 13.21 18.19 -31.56
N ALA A 11 13.88 18.11 -32.71
CA ALA A 11 14.32 16.83 -33.29
C ALA A 11 15.26 16.08 -32.35
N ALA A 12 16.22 16.78 -31.72
CA ALA A 12 17.14 16.17 -30.76
C ALA A 12 16.40 15.64 -29.50
N LYS A 13 15.49 16.43 -28.92
CA LYS A 13 14.67 16.00 -27.77
C LYS A 13 13.77 14.80 -28.10
N THR A 14 13.10 14.85 -29.24
CA THR A 14 12.23 13.75 -29.70
C THR A 14 13.03 12.48 -29.91
N THR A 15 14.16 12.57 -30.60
CA THR A 15 15.06 11.43 -30.82
C THR A 15 15.55 10.86 -29.48
N GLY A 16 15.96 11.71 -28.56
CA GLY A 16 16.39 11.28 -27.21
C GLY A 16 15.30 10.53 -26.46
N ASN A 17 14.06 11.05 -26.43
CA ASN A 17 12.94 10.37 -25.78
C ASN A 17 12.59 9.04 -26.48
N VAL A 18 12.62 8.98 -27.81
CA VAL A 18 12.39 7.73 -28.57
C VAL A 18 13.45 6.68 -28.25
N VAL A 19 14.73 7.07 -28.19
CA VAL A 19 15.81 6.15 -27.79
C VAL A 19 15.62 5.65 -26.36
N CYS A 20 15.28 6.53 -25.41
CA CYS A 20 14.98 6.13 -24.04
C CYS A 20 13.80 5.13 -23.99
N ILE A 21 12.73 5.39 -24.74
CA ILE A 21 11.57 4.49 -24.82
C ILE A 21 12.02 3.11 -25.30
N LEU A 22 12.77 3.02 -26.41
CA LEU A 22 13.24 1.76 -26.98
C LEU A 22 14.15 0.98 -26.01
N LEU A 23 15.05 1.68 -25.31
CA LEU A 23 15.94 1.06 -24.32
C LEU A 23 15.15 0.52 -23.13
N LEU A 24 14.24 1.32 -22.58
CA LEU A 24 13.43 0.94 -21.42
C LEU A 24 12.49 -0.23 -21.74
N THR A 25 11.80 -0.19 -22.88
CA THR A 25 10.90 -1.26 -23.30
C THR A 25 11.66 -2.53 -23.66
N GLY A 26 12.77 -2.42 -24.40
CA GLY A 26 13.62 -3.57 -24.73
C GLY A 26 14.18 -4.26 -23.48
N THR A 27 14.64 -3.47 -22.49
CA THR A 27 15.13 -4.01 -21.22
C THR A 27 14.01 -4.69 -20.43
N ALA A 28 12.82 -4.07 -20.37
CA ALA A 28 11.66 -4.66 -19.70
C ALA A 28 11.23 -5.99 -20.33
N MET A 29 11.25 -6.08 -21.67
CA MET A 29 10.93 -7.32 -22.39
C MET A 29 11.93 -8.43 -22.06
N LEU A 30 13.23 -8.12 -22.04
CA LEU A 30 14.27 -9.10 -21.70
C LEU A 30 14.12 -9.58 -20.25
N ALA A 31 13.97 -8.65 -19.30
CA ALA A 31 13.76 -8.99 -17.89
C ALA A 31 12.50 -9.84 -17.69
N GLY A 32 11.40 -9.46 -18.34
CA GLY A 32 10.14 -10.21 -18.32
C GLY A 32 10.29 -11.63 -18.87
N ALA A 33 11.02 -11.82 -19.97
CA ALA A 33 11.26 -13.14 -20.54
C ALA A 33 12.04 -14.07 -19.57
N VAL A 34 13.07 -13.54 -18.91
CA VAL A 34 13.84 -14.28 -17.89
C VAL A 34 12.94 -14.65 -16.71
N GLU A 35 12.16 -13.68 -16.20
CA GLU A 35 11.24 -13.90 -15.09
C GLU A 35 10.16 -14.94 -15.42
N THR A 36 9.51 -14.84 -16.58
CA THR A 36 8.49 -15.80 -17.03
C THR A 36 9.08 -17.20 -17.18
N THR A 37 10.30 -17.32 -17.70
CA THR A 37 10.99 -18.62 -17.82
C THR A 37 11.25 -19.23 -16.44
N GLY A 38 11.77 -18.43 -15.50
CA GLY A 38 12.01 -18.86 -14.13
C GLY A 38 10.72 -19.30 -13.41
N ARG A 39 9.65 -18.49 -13.50
CA ARG A 39 8.33 -18.81 -12.90
C ARG A 39 7.74 -20.09 -13.49
N THR A 40 7.85 -20.27 -14.81
CA THR A 40 7.37 -21.49 -15.49
C THR A 40 8.14 -22.72 -15.02
N ALA A 41 9.46 -22.63 -14.90
CA ALA A 41 10.29 -23.73 -14.40
C ALA A 41 9.94 -24.10 -12.95
N VAL A 42 9.78 -23.10 -12.07
CA VAL A 42 9.36 -23.32 -10.67
C VAL A 42 7.98 -23.97 -10.62
N CYS A 43 7.02 -23.46 -11.39
CA CYS A 43 5.66 -24.03 -11.46
C CYS A 43 5.68 -25.50 -11.91
N LEU A 44 6.47 -25.81 -12.93
CA LEU A 44 6.64 -27.18 -13.41
C LEU A 44 7.23 -28.10 -12.34
N VAL A 45 8.27 -27.65 -11.63
CA VAL A 45 8.86 -28.42 -10.53
C VAL A 45 7.84 -28.64 -9.41
N SER A 46 7.14 -27.58 -8.97
CA SER A 46 6.11 -27.70 -7.93
C SER A 46 5.01 -28.68 -8.34
N PHE A 47 4.56 -28.64 -9.59
CA PHE A 47 3.57 -29.57 -10.13
C PHE A 47 4.07 -31.01 -10.12
N LEU A 48 5.28 -31.25 -10.65
CA LEU A 48 5.86 -32.60 -10.74
C LEU A 48 6.19 -33.20 -9.37
N CYS A 49 6.54 -32.36 -8.38
CA CYS A 49 6.85 -32.79 -7.03
C CYS A 49 5.63 -32.81 -6.09
N GLY A 50 4.48 -32.28 -6.51
CA GLY A 50 3.30 -32.13 -5.65
C GLY A 50 3.50 -31.11 -4.52
N CYS A 51 4.43 -30.16 -4.66
CA CYS A 51 4.67 -29.12 -3.65
C CYS A 51 3.52 -28.13 -3.63
N LYS A 52 2.84 -28.00 -2.48
CA LYS A 52 1.85 -26.96 -2.21
C LYS A 52 2.44 -25.94 -1.25
N ILE A 53 2.23 -24.66 -1.54
CA ILE A 53 2.64 -23.54 -0.69
C ILE A 53 1.36 -22.86 -0.24
N ASP A 54 1.03 -23.01 1.03
CA ASP A 54 -0.23 -22.52 1.60
C ASP A 54 -0.34 -20.99 1.51
N GLN A 55 0.79 -20.28 1.61
CA GLN A 55 0.82 -18.82 1.44
C GLN A 55 0.45 -18.34 0.02
N LEU A 56 0.39 -19.22 -0.98
CA LEU A 56 -0.10 -18.87 -2.33
C LEU A 56 -1.62 -19.07 -2.48
N GLN A 57 -2.28 -19.62 -1.47
CA GLN A 57 -3.70 -19.98 -1.49
C GLN A 57 -4.47 -19.05 -0.56
N THR A 58 -4.86 -17.87 -1.07
CA THR A 58 -5.76 -16.98 -0.33
C THR A 58 -7.21 -17.39 -0.59
N GLU A 59 -7.82 -18.06 0.37
CA GLU A 59 -9.23 -18.42 0.31
C GLU A 59 -10.12 -17.39 1.00
N VAL A 60 -11.33 -17.19 0.48
CA VAL A 60 -12.35 -16.39 1.16
C VAL A 60 -12.86 -17.19 2.35
N HIS A 61 -12.74 -16.62 3.54
CA HIS A 61 -13.18 -17.27 4.77
C HIS A 61 -14.70 -17.55 4.75
N SER A 62 -15.12 -18.70 5.26
CA SER A 62 -16.53 -19.13 5.32
C SER A 62 -17.40 -18.19 6.17
N GLU A 63 -16.87 -17.70 7.28
CA GLU A 63 -17.52 -16.71 8.19
C GLU A 63 -17.65 -15.29 7.60
N ARG A 64 -17.26 -15.06 6.34
CA ARG A 64 -17.41 -13.74 5.71
C ARG A 64 -18.87 -13.50 5.33
N TYR A 65 -19.50 -12.51 5.94
CA TYR A 65 -20.76 -11.96 5.46
C TYR A 65 -20.49 -10.89 4.40
N ASP A 66 -21.20 -10.98 3.27
CA ASP A 66 -21.08 -10.03 2.17
C ASP A 66 -22.50 -9.65 1.71
N ALA A 67 -22.90 -8.41 2.01
CA ALA A 67 -24.23 -7.89 1.72
C ALA A 67 -24.62 -7.99 0.24
N LEU A 68 -23.67 -7.87 -0.68
CA LEU A 68 -23.93 -7.94 -2.12
C LEU A 68 -24.33 -9.36 -2.55
N SER A 69 -23.72 -10.37 -1.93
CA SER A 69 -23.97 -11.77 -2.25
C SER A 69 -25.07 -12.40 -1.38
N GLY A 70 -25.25 -11.90 -0.15
CA GLY A 70 -26.13 -12.45 0.87
C GLY A 70 -27.59 -11.96 0.82
N GLY A 71 -27.95 -11.17 -0.19
CA GLY A 71 -29.32 -10.68 -0.38
C GLY A 71 -29.76 -9.60 0.62
N SER A 72 -28.83 -8.94 1.30
CA SER A 72 -29.13 -7.76 2.13
C SER A 72 -29.31 -6.53 1.26
N THR A 73 -30.27 -5.68 1.59
CA THR A 73 -30.55 -4.46 0.82
C THR A 73 -29.50 -3.40 1.09
N VAL A 74 -28.69 -3.11 0.07
CA VAL A 74 -27.73 -2.00 0.03
C VAL A 74 -28.46 -0.72 -0.38
N GLU A 75 -28.40 0.31 0.47
CA GLU A 75 -29.13 1.56 0.30
C GLU A 75 -28.17 2.72 0.02
N TYR A 76 -28.57 3.64 -0.85
CA TYR A 76 -27.76 4.77 -1.26
C TYR A 76 -28.39 6.10 -0.85
N ILE A 77 -27.55 7.11 -0.60
CA ILE A 77 -28.01 8.46 -0.29
C ILE A 77 -28.85 8.98 -1.48
N PRO A 78 -30.10 9.41 -1.24
CA PRO A 78 -30.98 9.92 -2.29
C PRO A 78 -30.33 11.10 -3.04
N GLY A 79 -30.33 11.02 -4.37
CA GLY A 79 -29.75 12.06 -5.22
C GLY A 79 -28.22 12.10 -5.26
N SER A 80 -27.52 11.15 -4.61
CA SER A 80 -26.12 10.90 -4.96
C SER A 80 -26.11 10.43 -6.41
N ILE A 81 -25.48 11.21 -7.29
CA ILE A 81 -25.35 10.88 -8.71
C ILE A 81 -23.89 10.61 -8.99
N GLY A 82 -23.63 9.49 -9.63
CA GLY A 82 -22.29 9.06 -9.95
C GLY A 82 -21.63 9.79 -11.12
N PHE A 83 -20.39 9.41 -11.40
CA PHE A 83 -19.63 9.93 -12.53
C PHE A 83 -20.19 9.38 -13.86
N GLY A 84 -20.63 10.28 -14.75
CA GLY A 84 -21.31 9.93 -16.01
C GLY A 84 -22.71 10.51 -16.09
N ALA A 85 -23.55 10.03 -17.01
CA ALA A 85 -24.89 10.59 -17.30
C ALA A 85 -25.95 10.42 -16.17
N GLY A 86 -25.53 10.31 -14.90
CA GLY A 86 -26.37 10.63 -13.74
C GLY A 86 -27.44 9.62 -13.34
N ALA A 87 -27.34 8.35 -13.74
CA ALA A 87 -28.41 7.36 -13.48
C ALA A 87 -28.16 6.43 -12.27
N LEU A 88 -26.94 6.34 -11.74
CA LEU A 88 -26.60 5.42 -10.65
C LEU A 88 -26.18 6.19 -9.40
N ALA A 89 -26.76 5.80 -8.27
CA ALA A 89 -26.34 6.30 -6.98
C ALA A 89 -25.02 5.67 -6.56
N GLU A 90 -24.08 6.48 -6.07
CA GLU A 90 -22.72 6.04 -5.74
C GLU A 90 -22.39 6.12 -4.25
N ILE A 91 -23.05 7.01 -3.50
CA ILE A 91 -22.74 7.21 -2.09
C ILE A 91 -23.69 6.34 -1.26
N LEU A 92 -23.12 5.42 -0.49
CA LEU A 92 -23.86 4.54 0.39
C LEU A 92 -24.52 5.32 1.53
N ASP A 93 -25.77 5.01 1.86
CA ASP A 93 -26.31 5.32 3.18
C ASP A 93 -25.79 4.25 4.15
N GLU A 94 -24.63 4.55 4.73
CA GLU A 94 -23.89 3.63 5.62
C GLU A 94 -24.75 3.15 6.79
N LYS A 95 -25.54 4.05 7.40
CA LYS A 95 -26.34 3.73 8.58
C LYS A 95 -27.50 2.80 8.23
N THR A 96 -28.23 3.10 7.16
CA THR A 96 -29.37 2.29 6.73
C THR A 96 -28.87 0.93 6.22
N THR A 97 -27.79 0.92 5.44
CA THR A 97 -27.18 -0.32 4.93
C THR A 97 -26.66 -1.21 6.06
N LEU A 98 -25.97 -0.64 7.05
CA LEU A 98 -25.50 -1.40 8.21
C LEU A 98 -26.67 -2.00 9.00
N ALA A 99 -27.74 -1.23 9.23
CA ALA A 99 -28.91 -1.74 9.93
C ALA A 99 -29.57 -2.91 9.18
N ASN A 100 -29.63 -2.84 7.85
CA ASN A 100 -30.16 -3.90 7.00
C ASN A 100 -29.26 -5.14 7.01
N SER A 101 -27.94 -4.96 6.89
CA SER A 101 -26.98 -6.07 6.84
C SER A 101 -26.83 -6.75 8.20
N GLN A 102 -26.78 -6.01 9.31
CA GLN A 102 -26.80 -6.61 10.66
C GLN A 102 -28.08 -7.41 10.89
N LYS A 103 -29.24 -6.88 10.52
CA LYS A 103 -30.51 -7.60 10.66
C LYS A 103 -30.57 -8.88 9.82
N ALA A 104 -30.01 -8.85 8.60
CA ALA A 104 -30.10 -9.96 7.65
C ALA A 104 -29.02 -11.02 7.85
N LEU A 105 -27.81 -10.62 8.23
CA LEU A 105 -26.61 -11.46 8.16
C LEU A 105 -25.94 -11.66 9.52
N PHE A 106 -25.86 -10.63 10.37
CA PHE A 106 -25.09 -10.69 11.61
C PHE A 106 -25.67 -9.81 12.74
N GLY A 107 -26.66 -10.33 13.45
CA GLY A 107 -27.42 -9.60 14.47
C GLY A 107 -27.01 -9.85 15.92
N HIS A 108 -25.95 -10.64 16.15
CA HIS A 108 -25.55 -11.09 17.49
C HIS A 108 -24.78 -10.05 18.31
N PHE A 109 -24.04 -9.17 17.63
CA PHE A 109 -23.28 -8.10 18.27
C PHE A 109 -23.70 -6.75 17.71
N SER A 110 -23.85 -5.76 18.60
CA SER A 110 -24.00 -4.37 18.20
C SER A 110 -22.68 -3.82 17.67
N GLU A 111 -22.76 -2.71 16.93
CA GLU A 111 -21.58 -2.00 16.45
C GLU A 111 -20.60 -1.65 17.59
N VAL A 112 -21.12 -1.15 18.70
CA VAL A 112 -20.31 -0.80 19.88
C VAL A 112 -19.59 -2.03 20.44
N GLN A 113 -20.27 -3.19 20.50
CA GLN A 113 -19.65 -4.43 20.99
C GLN A 113 -18.53 -4.92 20.07
N LEU A 114 -18.69 -4.82 18.75
CA LEU A 114 -17.65 -5.18 17.79
C LEU A 114 -16.43 -4.25 17.89
N ILE A 115 -16.67 -2.95 18.04
CA ILE A 115 -15.61 -1.95 18.24
C ILE A 115 -14.87 -2.20 19.55
N ASP A 116 -15.57 -2.50 20.64
CA ASP A 116 -14.96 -2.77 21.94
C ASP A 116 -14.18 -4.09 21.95
N LYS A 117 -14.69 -5.14 21.30
CA LYS A 117 -13.94 -6.38 21.03
C LYS A 117 -12.67 -6.11 20.23
N THR A 118 -12.75 -5.26 19.20
CA THR A 118 -11.58 -4.86 18.41
C THR A 118 -10.53 -4.17 19.26
N LYS A 119 -10.93 -3.18 20.07
CA LYS A 119 -10.01 -2.48 20.99
C LYS A 119 -9.40 -3.43 22.02
N TYR A 120 -10.18 -4.36 22.56
CA TYR A 120 -9.68 -5.38 23.48
C TYR A 120 -8.64 -6.29 22.80
N LEU A 121 -8.92 -6.77 21.59
CA LEU A 121 -7.99 -7.57 20.80
C LEU A 121 -6.65 -6.84 20.57
N LEU A 122 -6.70 -5.53 20.25
CA LEU A 122 -5.50 -4.69 20.10
C LEU A 122 -4.69 -4.57 21.41
N GLN A 123 -5.36 -4.44 22.55
CA GLN A 123 -4.70 -4.41 23.87
C GLN A 123 -4.00 -5.75 24.19
N LYS A 124 -4.51 -6.86 23.64
CA LYS A 124 -3.93 -8.20 23.76
C LYS A 124 -2.93 -8.54 22.65
N GLU A 125 -2.33 -7.53 22.04
CA GLU A 125 -1.36 -7.68 20.93
C GLU A 125 -1.94 -8.52 19.80
N PHE A 126 -3.13 -8.13 19.34
CA PHE A 126 -3.87 -8.82 18.28
C PHE A 126 -4.25 -10.27 18.61
N GLY A 127 -4.42 -10.59 19.90
CA GLY A 127 -4.72 -11.93 20.38
C GLY A 127 -3.49 -12.78 20.72
N CYS A 128 -2.25 -12.29 20.51
CA CYS A 128 -1.05 -13.05 20.84
C CYS A 128 -0.90 -13.30 22.36
N LEU A 129 -1.41 -12.39 23.20
CA LEU A 129 -1.41 -12.56 24.67
C LEU A 129 -2.57 -13.42 25.18
N GLU A 130 -3.61 -13.62 24.36
CA GLU A 130 -4.82 -14.38 24.71
C GLU A 130 -5.34 -15.08 23.45
N PRO A 131 -4.71 -16.19 23.01
CA PRO A 131 -5.00 -16.83 21.72
C PRO A 131 -6.43 -17.35 21.57
N ASP A 132 -7.17 -17.52 22.68
CA ASP A 132 -8.58 -17.93 22.67
C ASP A 132 -9.50 -16.87 22.06
N LEU A 133 -9.03 -15.63 21.92
CA LEU A 133 -9.70 -14.56 21.18
C LEU A 133 -9.67 -14.79 19.66
N LEU A 134 -8.82 -15.69 19.17
CA LEU A 134 -8.69 -16.04 17.76
C LEU A 134 -9.46 -17.33 17.47
N ALA A 135 -10.22 -17.33 16.38
CA ALA A 135 -10.91 -18.52 15.88
C ALA A 135 -9.89 -19.59 15.46
N GLU A 136 -10.30 -20.87 15.47
CA GLU A 136 -9.39 -21.98 15.13
C GLU A 136 -8.93 -21.92 13.66
N ASP A 137 -9.78 -21.42 12.78
CA ASP A 137 -9.54 -21.17 11.35
C ASP A 137 -9.01 -19.77 11.05
N PHE A 138 -8.45 -19.08 12.05
CA PHE A 138 -7.98 -17.70 11.92
C PHE A 138 -6.99 -17.50 10.76
N GLN A 139 -7.20 -16.40 10.02
CA GLN A 139 -6.34 -15.96 8.92
C GLN A 139 -5.74 -14.57 9.17
N PHE A 140 -4.42 -14.48 9.13
CA PHE A 140 -3.68 -13.21 9.07
C PHE A 140 -3.23 -12.88 7.65
N LEU A 141 -3.61 -11.72 7.12
CA LEU A 141 -3.27 -11.28 5.75
C LEU A 141 -2.76 -9.83 5.70
N PHE A 142 -1.49 -9.67 5.35
CA PHE A 142 -0.81 -8.40 5.12
C PHE A 142 -0.28 -8.35 3.68
N PRO A 143 0.13 -7.18 3.15
CA PRO A 143 0.56 -7.04 1.75
C PRO A 143 1.62 -8.04 1.25
N VAL A 144 2.52 -8.50 2.14
CA VAL A 144 3.61 -9.44 1.80
C VAL A 144 3.58 -10.71 2.66
N VAL A 145 2.79 -10.73 3.72
CA VAL A 145 2.78 -11.82 4.70
C VAL A 145 1.38 -12.39 4.79
N GLY A 146 1.29 -13.70 4.64
CA GLY A 146 0.06 -14.46 4.79
C GLY A 146 -0.49 -15.03 3.48
N PRO A 147 -1.57 -15.81 3.54
CA PRO A 147 -2.31 -16.16 4.76
C PRO A 147 -1.47 -16.95 5.78
N LEU A 148 -1.53 -16.55 7.06
CA LEU A 148 -0.96 -17.33 8.17
C LEU A 148 -2.07 -17.86 9.07
N PRO A 149 -2.03 -19.15 9.47
CA PRO A 149 -2.95 -19.72 10.45
C PRO A 149 -2.66 -19.22 11.87
N LYS A 150 -3.59 -19.49 12.80
CA LYS A 150 -3.52 -19.09 14.22
C LYS A 150 -2.17 -19.37 14.87
N GLU A 151 -1.69 -20.60 14.79
CA GLU A 151 -0.45 -21.05 15.45
C GLU A 151 0.77 -20.29 14.91
N GLU A 152 0.95 -20.29 13.58
CA GLU A 152 2.05 -19.56 12.94
C GLU A 152 2.01 -18.06 13.21
N PHE A 153 0.80 -17.47 13.24
CA PHE A 153 0.63 -16.06 13.58
C PHE A 153 1.08 -15.76 15.01
N VAL A 154 0.61 -16.54 16.00
CA VAL A 154 0.97 -16.33 17.42
C VAL A 154 2.47 -16.55 17.62
N ASP A 155 3.06 -17.55 16.98
CA ASP A 155 4.49 -17.82 17.07
C ASP A 155 5.32 -16.72 16.41
N ALA A 156 4.99 -16.34 15.17
CA ALA A 156 5.72 -15.31 14.43
C ALA A 156 5.54 -13.93 15.08
N PHE A 157 4.31 -13.48 15.27
CA PHE A 157 3.99 -12.15 15.78
C PHE A 157 4.31 -12.02 17.27
N GLY A 158 4.06 -13.06 18.06
CA GLY A 158 4.49 -13.13 19.46
C GLY A 158 6.01 -13.13 19.62
N GLY A 159 6.75 -13.66 18.64
CA GLY A 159 8.21 -13.61 18.56
C GLY A 159 8.77 -12.24 18.14
N PHE A 160 7.99 -11.42 17.42
CA PHE A 160 8.33 -10.04 17.08
C PHE A 160 8.10 -9.12 18.28
N LYS A 161 9.09 -9.06 19.19
CA LYS A 161 9.07 -8.18 20.36
C LYS A 161 9.36 -6.71 19.99
N VAL A 162 8.51 -6.10 19.16
CA VAL A 162 8.65 -4.70 18.71
C VAL A 162 8.76 -3.75 19.90
N LYS A 163 8.01 -3.98 20.98
CA LYS A 163 8.08 -3.18 22.22
C LYS A 163 9.42 -3.30 22.96
N GLN A 164 10.21 -4.35 22.75
CA GLN A 164 11.57 -4.40 23.33
C GLN A 164 12.51 -3.45 22.59
N VAL A 165 12.35 -3.31 21.27
CA VAL A 165 13.15 -2.38 20.46
C VAL A 165 12.62 -0.95 20.53
N PHE A 166 11.31 -0.80 20.63
CA PHE A 166 10.61 0.48 20.68
C PHE A 166 9.64 0.50 21.88
N PRO A 167 10.14 0.61 23.12
CA PRO A 167 9.29 0.52 24.33
C PRO A 167 8.27 1.64 24.45
N SER A 168 8.57 2.80 23.88
CA SER A 168 7.67 3.96 23.81
C SER A 168 6.92 4.04 22.48
N ALA A 169 6.83 2.95 21.72
CA ALA A 169 6.06 2.92 20.48
C ALA A 169 4.57 3.13 20.77
N CYS A 170 3.98 4.08 20.06
CA CYS A 170 2.54 4.31 20.07
C CYS A 170 2.00 3.99 18.68
N ALA A 171 1.13 2.98 18.57
CA ALA A 171 0.54 2.60 17.28
C ALA A 171 -0.51 3.60 16.77
N ASN A 172 -1.08 4.41 17.68
CA ASN A 172 -2.11 5.42 17.43
C ASN A 172 -3.23 4.89 16.54
N TYR A 173 -4.15 4.09 17.10
CA TYR A 173 -5.32 3.59 16.37
C TYR A 173 -6.48 4.59 16.46
N TRP A 174 -7.20 4.82 15.35
CA TRP A 174 -8.39 5.70 15.34
C TRP A 174 -9.39 5.30 14.26
N ASN A 175 -10.56 5.97 14.28
CA ASN A 175 -11.63 5.83 13.28
C ASN A 175 -12.10 4.38 13.11
N PHE A 176 -12.52 3.78 14.23
CA PHE A 176 -13.14 2.46 14.26
C PHE A 176 -14.57 2.56 13.73
N SER A 177 -14.91 1.75 12.72
CA SER A 177 -16.26 1.67 12.15
C SER A 177 -16.56 0.25 11.72
N VAL A 178 -17.79 -0.22 11.91
CA VAL A 178 -18.23 -1.49 11.34
C VAL A 178 -18.51 -1.30 9.85
N ASP A 179 -18.12 -2.27 9.04
CA ASP A 179 -18.39 -2.27 7.61
C ASP A 179 -19.89 -2.46 7.35
N PRO A 180 -20.59 -1.50 6.70
CA PRO A 180 -22.00 -1.66 6.37
C PRO A 180 -22.30 -2.87 5.48
N MET A 181 -21.33 -3.32 4.68
CA MET A 181 -21.48 -4.41 3.72
C MET A 181 -20.91 -5.74 4.24
N GLU A 182 -20.07 -5.71 5.27
CA GLU A 182 -19.56 -6.88 6.01
C GLU A 182 -19.82 -6.68 7.52
N PRO A 183 -21.06 -6.90 8.02
CA PRO A 183 -21.50 -6.41 9.35
C PRO A 183 -20.78 -7.02 10.56
N ASN A 184 -19.91 -8.01 10.36
CA ASN A 184 -19.03 -8.60 11.37
C ASN A 184 -17.58 -8.09 11.29
N ARG A 185 -17.29 -7.11 10.44
CA ARG A 185 -15.95 -6.56 10.21
C ARG A 185 -15.85 -5.13 10.75
N VAL A 186 -14.75 -4.85 11.43
CA VAL A 186 -14.41 -3.51 11.92
C VAL A 186 -13.19 -3.00 11.17
N TRP A 187 -13.32 -1.85 10.52
CA TRP A 187 -12.24 -1.08 9.92
C TRP A 187 -11.69 -0.05 10.90
N PHE A 188 -10.39 0.20 10.84
CA PHE A 188 -9.73 1.22 11.64
C PHE A 188 -8.37 1.61 11.06
N PHE A 189 -7.89 2.78 11.43
CA PHE A 189 -6.60 3.28 10.97
C PHE A 189 -5.51 3.16 12.05
N SER A 190 -4.24 3.18 11.62
CA SER A 190 -3.05 3.23 12.46
C SER A 190 -2.00 4.18 11.89
N LYS A 191 -1.26 4.86 12.77
CA LYS A 191 -0.15 5.75 12.41
C LYS A 191 0.87 5.72 13.54
N ALA A 192 1.74 4.71 13.49
CA ALA A 192 2.67 4.45 14.54
C ALA A 192 3.77 5.53 14.61
N VAL A 193 4.10 5.92 15.84
CA VAL A 193 5.26 6.75 16.19
C VAL A 193 6.14 5.93 17.10
N MET A 194 7.40 5.77 16.72
CA MET A 194 8.38 4.92 17.38
C MET A 194 9.66 5.73 17.59
N PRO A 195 9.89 6.24 18.81
CA PRO A 195 11.18 6.82 19.17
C PRO A 195 12.27 5.78 18.96
N PHE A 196 13.27 6.09 18.14
CA PHE A 196 14.39 5.19 17.88
C PHE A 196 15.61 5.70 18.63
N LYS A 197 16.08 4.88 19.56
CA LYS A 197 17.38 5.05 20.20
C LYS A 197 18.27 3.90 19.80
N GLU A 198 19.45 4.22 19.31
CA GLU A 198 20.43 3.20 18.97
C GLU A 198 20.75 2.37 20.23
N PRO A 199 20.65 1.03 20.15
CA PRO A 199 20.92 0.18 21.31
C PRO A 199 22.40 0.26 21.71
N THR A 200 22.67 0.52 22.98
CA THR A 200 24.03 0.74 23.50
C THR A 200 24.65 -0.53 24.09
N LYS A 201 23.90 -1.62 24.26
CA LYS A 201 24.44 -2.95 24.60
C LYS A 201 23.83 -4.00 23.68
N ALA A 202 24.54 -5.12 23.51
CA ALA A 202 24.03 -6.21 22.69
C ALA A 202 22.72 -6.76 23.28
N ASP A 203 22.71 -6.98 24.60
CA ASP A 203 21.60 -7.56 25.35
C ASP A 203 20.32 -6.70 25.35
N ASP A 204 20.40 -5.43 24.91
CA ASP A 204 19.25 -4.52 24.79
C ASP A 204 18.37 -4.81 23.56
N VAL A 205 18.76 -5.75 22.69
CA VAL A 205 18.03 -6.10 21.48
C VAL A 205 17.69 -7.59 21.46
N PRO A 206 16.43 -7.97 21.16
CA PRO A 206 16.01 -9.37 21.07
C PRO A 206 16.88 -10.15 20.08
N GLY A 207 17.27 -11.39 20.40
CA GLY A 207 18.25 -12.17 19.62
C GLY A 207 17.96 -12.30 18.11
N ASN A 208 16.68 -12.34 17.71
CA ASN A 208 16.24 -12.35 16.31
C ASN A 208 16.42 -10.99 15.60
N LEU A 209 16.28 -9.86 16.32
CA LEU A 209 16.59 -8.52 15.80
C LEU A 209 18.04 -8.09 16.05
N GLN A 210 18.78 -8.77 16.92
CA GLN A 210 20.18 -8.48 17.26
C GLN A 210 21.07 -8.58 16.01
N LYS A 211 20.92 -9.64 15.21
CA LYS A 211 21.64 -9.77 13.93
C LYS A 211 21.21 -8.72 12.89
N LEU A 212 19.99 -8.23 12.99
CA LEU A 212 19.36 -7.30 12.06
C LEU A 212 19.77 -5.84 12.34
N LEU A 213 19.86 -5.47 13.62
CA LEU A 213 20.08 -4.11 14.13
C LEU A 213 21.50 -3.86 14.67
N LEU A 214 22.16 -4.86 15.26
CA LEU A 214 23.44 -4.70 16.00
C LEU A 214 24.68 -5.23 15.30
N GLY A 215 24.59 -5.77 14.07
CA GLY A 215 25.76 -6.20 13.31
C GLY A 215 26.78 -5.09 12.98
N THR A 216 26.63 -3.88 13.54
CA THR A 216 27.17 -2.65 12.98
C THR A 216 27.71 -1.66 14.03
N ARG A 217 28.08 -2.09 15.24
CA ARG A 217 28.74 -1.18 16.24
C ARG A 217 30.01 -0.50 15.70
N GLY A 218 30.61 -1.01 14.62
CA GLY A 218 31.72 -0.37 13.89
C GLY A 218 31.45 -0.07 12.41
N LEU A 219 30.26 -0.36 11.88
CA LEU A 219 29.92 -0.13 10.48
C LEU A 219 29.20 1.19 10.24
N TRP A 220 28.63 1.87 11.25
CA TRP A 220 27.99 3.17 11.00
C TRP A 220 28.96 4.26 10.56
N SER A 221 30.21 4.23 11.02
CA SER A 221 31.28 5.08 10.50
C SER A 221 31.64 4.73 9.05
N ILE A 222 31.62 3.45 8.69
CA ILE A 222 31.83 2.97 7.31
C ILE A 222 30.62 3.31 6.42
N PHE A 223 29.39 3.13 6.90
CA PHE A 223 28.16 3.49 6.20
C PHE A 223 28.02 5.00 6.02
N ALA A 224 28.43 5.80 7.01
CA ALA A 224 28.56 7.24 6.86
C ALA A 224 29.62 7.59 5.79
N CYS A 225 30.74 6.86 5.74
CA CYS A 225 31.76 6.99 4.70
C CYS A 225 31.23 6.60 3.30
N LEU A 226 30.30 5.63 3.23
CA LEU A 226 29.57 5.23 2.02
C LEU A 226 28.33 6.11 1.75
N GLY A 227 28.10 7.19 2.50
CA GLY A 227 27.00 8.12 2.29
C GLY A 227 25.61 7.59 2.66
N MET A 228 25.50 6.49 3.41
CA MET A 228 24.21 5.99 3.86
C MET A 228 23.64 6.87 4.99
N PRO A 229 22.33 7.21 4.93
CA PRO A 229 21.69 8.03 5.96
C PRO A 229 21.62 7.30 7.30
N ARG A 230 21.79 8.04 8.40
CA ARG A 230 21.50 7.52 9.74
C ARG A 230 20.00 7.29 9.91
N PRO A 231 19.59 6.35 10.78
CA PRO A 231 18.19 6.19 11.12
C PRO A 231 17.65 7.50 11.73
N PRO A 232 16.36 7.82 11.51
CA PRO A 232 15.76 8.97 12.17
C PRO A 232 15.66 8.72 13.67
N ALA A 233 15.75 9.79 14.47
CA ALA A 233 15.53 9.71 15.93
C ALA A 233 14.10 9.27 16.30
N GLU A 234 13.16 9.44 15.38
CA GLU A 234 11.78 9.01 15.51
C GLU A 234 11.30 8.45 14.16
N ILE A 235 10.76 7.24 14.19
CA ILE A 235 10.15 6.58 13.04
C ILE A 235 8.65 6.83 13.08
N ARG A 236 8.10 7.30 11.96
CA ARG A 236 6.67 7.59 11.76
C ARG A 236 6.17 6.81 10.56
N THR A 237 5.20 5.93 10.77
CA THR A 237 4.55 5.23 9.65
C THR A 237 3.62 6.18 8.90
N PRO A 238 3.33 5.94 7.61
CA PRO A 238 2.16 6.53 6.99
C PRO A 238 0.87 6.09 7.72
N PRO A 239 -0.26 6.79 7.50
CA PRO A 239 -1.57 6.25 7.81
C PRO A 239 -1.76 4.89 7.13
N GLN A 240 -2.17 3.90 7.90
CA GLN A 240 -2.42 2.54 7.45
C GLN A 240 -3.85 2.17 7.79
N ILE A 241 -4.51 1.43 6.90
CA ILE A 241 -5.82 0.84 7.17
C ILE A 241 -5.65 -0.61 7.62
N MET A 242 -6.44 -0.99 8.62
CA MET A 242 -6.51 -2.34 9.17
C MET A 242 -7.97 -2.73 9.38
N SER A 243 -8.21 -4.03 9.47
CA SER A 243 -9.51 -4.55 9.87
C SER A 243 -9.39 -5.87 10.60
N VAL A 244 -10.40 -6.13 11.43
CA VAL A 244 -10.63 -7.43 12.06
C VAL A 244 -12.06 -7.88 11.79
N SER A 245 -12.26 -9.18 11.62
CA SER A 245 -13.59 -9.78 11.41
C SER A 245 -13.87 -10.84 12.47
N PHE A 246 -15.12 -10.91 12.91
CA PHE A 246 -15.55 -11.76 14.03
C PHE A 246 -16.54 -12.84 13.61
N ASP A 247 -16.42 -14.02 14.19
CA ASP A 247 -17.37 -15.12 14.02
C ASP A 247 -18.62 -14.92 14.90
N GLU A 248 -19.58 -15.85 14.81
CA GLU A 248 -20.80 -15.82 15.64
C GLU A 248 -20.53 -15.86 17.15
N ASN A 249 -19.39 -16.42 17.58
CA ASN A 249 -18.96 -16.47 18.97
C ASN A 249 -18.21 -15.19 19.41
N GLY A 250 -17.95 -14.29 18.47
CA GLY A 250 -17.21 -13.06 18.67
C GLY A 250 -15.70 -13.28 18.87
N LYS A 251 -15.15 -14.38 18.32
CA LYS A 251 -13.70 -14.60 18.13
C LYS A 251 -13.27 -14.00 16.79
N CYS A 252 -12.04 -13.49 16.73
CA CYS A 252 -11.47 -12.95 15.52
C CYS A 252 -11.05 -14.09 14.59
N TYR A 253 -11.64 -14.19 13.40
CA TYR A 253 -11.26 -15.19 12.39
C TYR A 253 -10.40 -14.60 11.28
N LYS A 254 -10.37 -13.27 11.12
CA LYS A 254 -9.55 -12.64 10.08
C LYS A 254 -8.99 -11.31 10.53
N LEU A 255 -7.70 -11.13 10.29
CA LEU A 255 -7.01 -9.88 10.52
C LEU A 255 -6.30 -9.44 9.24
N THR A 256 -6.55 -8.20 8.82
CA THR A 256 -5.81 -7.59 7.71
C THR A 256 -5.25 -6.24 8.11
N GLY A 257 -4.07 -5.89 7.60
CA GLY A 257 -3.43 -4.62 7.95
C GLY A 257 -2.16 -4.36 7.17
N GLY A 258 -1.47 -3.27 7.51
CA GLY A 258 -0.23 -2.90 6.82
C GLY A 258 -0.42 -2.17 5.48
N TYR A 259 -1.67 -1.88 5.08
CA TYR A 259 -1.97 -1.20 3.83
C TYR A 259 -1.86 0.33 3.99
N CYS A 260 -0.86 0.95 3.38
CA CYS A 260 -0.67 2.40 3.44
C CYS A 260 -1.75 3.15 2.64
N ALA A 261 -2.51 4.00 3.33
CA ALA A 261 -3.55 4.84 2.72
C ALA A 261 -2.99 6.12 2.07
N ASP A 262 -1.89 6.65 2.60
CA ASP A 262 -1.21 7.83 2.05
C ASP A 262 0.31 7.63 2.03
N ARG A 263 0.87 7.54 0.82
CA ARG A 263 2.30 7.36 0.54
C ARG A 263 3.09 8.67 0.52
N THR A 264 2.52 9.77 1.01
CA THR A 264 3.22 11.06 1.13
C THR A 264 3.46 11.43 2.58
N SER A 265 2.96 10.62 3.52
CA SER A 265 3.04 10.86 4.96
C SER A 265 4.02 9.90 5.65
N GLY A 266 4.63 10.36 6.75
CA GLY A 266 5.59 9.58 7.52
C GLY A 266 7.02 9.64 6.96
N ASN A 267 7.92 8.82 7.50
CA ASN A 267 9.34 8.76 7.12
C ASN A 267 9.86 7.33 6.91
N THR A 268 8.95 6.38 6.73
CA THR A 268 9.23 4.95 6.49
C THR A 268 9.26 4.59 5.01
N SER A 269 9.44 5.59 4.16
CA SER A 269 9.47 5.46 2.70
C SER A 269 8.25 4.69 2.15
N ASN A 270 7.07 4.99 2.69
CA ASN A 270 5.77 4.52 2.21
C ASN A 270 5.49 3.03 2.44
N LEU A 271 6.24 2.43 3.35
CA LEU A 271 6.07 1.04 3.76
C LEU A 271 5.29 0.98 5.08
N GLY A 272 4.33 0.06 5.11
CA GLY A 272 3.52 -0.25 6.28
C GLY A 272 4.07 -1.41 7.10
N GLY A 273 3.32 -1.80 8.12
CA GLY A 273 3.64 -2.91 9.02
C GLY A 273 5.04 -2.79 9.60
N ILE A 274 5.69 -3.93 9.81
CA ILE A 274 7.07 -4.01 10.29
C ILE A 274 8.10 -3.60 9.23
N PHE A 275 7.76 -3.66 7.94
CA PHE A 275 8.69 -3.31 6.86
C PHE A 275 9.01 -1.81 6.83
N GLY A 276 8.06 -0.95 7.21
CA GLY A 276 8.31 0.49 7.36
C GLY A 276 9.43 0.80 8.34
N PRO A 277 9.31 0.41 9.62
CA PRO A 277 10.37 0.59 10.61
C PRO A 277 11.70 -0.07 10.22
N LEU A 278 11.67 -1.29 9.67
CA LEU A 278 12.89 -1.95 9.23
C LEU A 278 13.61 -1.18 8.12
N ASN A 279 12.87 -0.67 7.14
CA ASN A 279 13.43 0.15 6.07
C ASN A 279 13.90 1.53 6.57
N ALA A 280 13.20 2.13 7.55
CA ALA A 280 13.63 3.39 8.17
C ALA A 280 14.93 3.25 8.98
N VAL A 281 15.13 2.11 9.64
CA VAL A 281 16.37 1.82 10.35
C VAL A 281 17.49 1.42 9.39
N ARG A 282 17.19 0.56 8.41
CA ARG A 282 18.17 0.08 7.45
C ARG A 282 17.54 -0.11 6.07
N PRO A 283 17.64 0.89 5.19
CA PRO A 283 17.17 0.76 3.82
C PRO A 283 17.84 -0.43 3.10
N GLY A 284 17.06 -1.22 2.37
CA GLY A 284 17.57 -2.37 1.61
C GLY A 284 17.93 -3.60 2.45
N LEU A 285 17.57 -3.63 3.73
CA LEU A 285 17.76 -4.78 4.61
C LEU A 285 17.09 -6.07 4.10
N LEU A 286 15.91 -5.93 3.51
CA LEU A 286 15.16 -7.05 2.95
C LEU A 286 15.47 -7.20 1.45
N PRO A 287 15.88 -8.40 0.98
CA PRO A 287 16.43 -8.60 -0.36
C PRO A 287 15.36 -8.82 -1.43
N PHE A 288 14.13 -8.35 -1.23
CA PHE A 288 13.03 -8.51 -2.19
C PHE A 288 12.33 -7.16 -2.49
N PRO A 289 11.79 -6.97 -3.71
CA PRO A 289 11.23 -5.69 -4.15
C PRO A 289 10.04 -5.18 -3.33
N GLU A 290 9.19 -6.07 -2.82
CA GLU A 290 7.96 -5.73 -2.11
C GLU A 290 8.21 -5.06 -0.75
N ALA A 291 9.40 -5.26 -0.16
CA ALA A 291 9.85 -4.55 1.03
C ALA A 291 10.63 -3.26 0.72
N ARG A 292 10.56 -2.75 -0.52
CA ARG A 292 11.18 -1.50 -0.93
C ARG A 292 10.12 -0.47 -1.28
N PRO A 293 10.44 0.83 -1.17
CA PRO A 293 9.55 1.88 -1.62
C PRO A 293 9.18 1.67 -3.09
N TRP A 294 7.95 2.04 -3.45
CA TRP A 294 7.53 1.97 -4.84
C TRP A 294 8.50 2.72 -5.74
N SER A 295 8.93 2.05 -6.81
CA SER A 295 9.69 2.63 -7.90
C SER A 295 8.96 2.37 -9.22
N PRO A 296 8.93 3.33 -10.16
CA PRO A 296 8.32 3.12 -11.46
C PRO A 296 8.99 1.94 -12.18
N SER A 297 8.19 1.10 -12.84
CA SER A 297 8.74 0.09 -13.74
C SER A 297 9.31 0.75 -15.00
N LEU A 298 10.23 0.06 -15.67
CA LEU A 298 10.86 0.57 -16.91
C LEU A 298 9.81 0.91 -17.98
N THR A 299 8.81 0.03 -18.16
CA THR A 299 7.71 0.25 -19.09
C THR A 299 6.82 1.43 -18.68
N TRP A 300 6.58 1.61 -17.38
CA TRP A 300 5.82 2.76 -16.89
C TRP A 300 6.56 4.06 -17.17
N GLU A 301 7.88 4.12 -16.91
CA GLU A 301 8.69 5.29 -17.27
C GLU A 301 8.61 5.57 -18.78
N ALA A 302 8.75 4.54 -19.61
CA ALA A 302 8.66 4.70 -21.07
C ALA A 302 7.31 5.28 -21.52
N LEU A 303 6.20 4.69 -21.05
CA LEU A 303 4.86 5.03 -21.53
C LEU A 303 4.26 6.27 -20.87
N ILE A 304 4.57 6.53 -19.59
CA ILE A 304 3.92 7.58 -18.80
C ILE A 304 4.80 8.82 -18.67
N LEU A 305 6.13 8.67 -18.62
CA LEU A 305 7.03 9.81 -18.52
C LEU A 305 7.57 10.25 -19.89
N ARG A 306 8.10 9.32 -20.68
CA ARG A 306 8.80 9.66 -21.93
C ARG A 306 7.85 9.92 -23.10
N ALA A 307 6.87 9.06 -23.34
CA ALA A 307 5.97 9.22 -24.49
C ALA A 307 5.14 10.52 -24.43
N PRO A 308 4.51 10.92 -23.30
CA PRO A 308 3.76 12.18 -23.24
C PRO A 308 4.65 13.42 -23.34
N GLN A 309 5.93 13.31 -22.96
CA GLN A 309 6.88 14.42 -23.08
C GLN A 309 7.13 14.80 -24.54
N ILE A 310 7.13 13.84 -25.47
CA ILE A 310 7.22 14.13 -26.92
C ILE A 310 6.05 15.01 -27.37
N GLY A 311 4.83 14.71 -26.92
CA GLY A 311 3.65 15.54 -27.23
C GLY A 311 3.74 16.94 -26.64
N LYS A 312 4.27 17.09 -25.42
CA LYS A 312 4.54 18.40 -24.80
C LYS A 312 5.59 19.18 -25.58
N ASP A 313 6.71 18.55 -25.91
CA ASP A 313 7.79 19.15 -26.68
C ASP A 313 7.31 19.57 -28.07
N TYR A 314 6.44 18.79 -28.71
CA TYR A 314 5.82 19.14 -29.99
C TYR A 314 4.95 20.40 -29.87
N LYS A 315 4.09 20.48 -28.85
CA LYS A 315 3.26 21.69 -28.61
C LYS A 315 4.12 22.93 -28.38
N THR A 316 5.19 22.81 -27.59
CA THR A 316 6.12 23.92 -27.37
C THR A 316 6.81 24.35 -28.66
N TRP A 317 7.30 23.39 -29.45
CA TRP A 317 7.93 23.65 -30.74
C TRP A 317 6.95 24.29 -31.74
N SER A 318 5.72 23.76 -31.86
CA SER A 318 4.71 24.28 -32.79
C SER A 318 4.34 25.72 -32.46
N HIS A 319 4.22 26.07 -31.17
CA HIS A 319 3.99 27.44 -30.76
C HIS A 319 5.19 28.36 -31.10
N GLN A 320 6.43 27.89 -30.93
CA GLN A 320 7.62 28.68 -31.26
C GLN A 320 7.81 28.91 -32.77
N VAL A 321 7.36 27.97 -33.59
CA VAL A 321 7.55 28.03 -35.06
C VAL A 321 6.35 28.66 -35.77
N PHE A 322 5.12 28.38 -35.32
CA PHE A 322 3.88 28.82 -35.98
C PHE A 322 3.08 29.83 -35.16
N GLY A 323 3.28 29.92 -33.84
CA GLY A 323 2.57 30.84 -32.96
C GLY A 323 3.00 32.31 -33.09
N CYS A 324 4.15 32.60 -33.72
CA CYS A 324 4.55 33.96 -34.07
C CYS A 324 3.80 34.54 -35.29
N ALA A 325 2.87 33.80 -35.91
CA ALA A 325 2.13 34.26 -37.09
C ALA A 325 0.78 34.94 -36.79
N HIS A 326 0.45 35.22 -35.51
CA HIS A 326 -0.87 35.74 -35.13
C HIS A 326 -0.89 37.02 -34.27
N GLU A 327 0.19 37.80 -34.23
CA GLU A 327 0.17 39.19 -33.76
C GLU A 327 0.39 40.14 -34.95
N GLU A 328 -0.66 40.39 -35.74
CA GLU A 328 -0.90 41.63 -36.49
C GLU A 328 -2.20 41.49 -37.31
N VAL A 329 -3.34 41.63 -36.65
CA VAL A 329 -4.50 42.32 -37.22
C VAL A 329 -5.08 43.13 -36.07
N SER A 330 -4.72 44.41 -35.99
CA SER A 330 -5.35 45.33 -35.05
C SER A 330 -6.82 45.46 -35.44
N SER A 331 -7.69 45.31 -34.46
CA SER A 331 -9.12 45.58 -34.57
C SER A 331 -9.36 47.10 -34.54
N ASP A 332 -8.83 47.82 -35.53
CA ASP A 332 -9.18 49.22 -35.83
C ASP A 332 -9.90 49.28 -37.18
N SER A 333 -11.08 48.68 -37.25
CA SER A 333 -12.16 49.07 -38.16
C SER A 333 -13.30 48.07 -38.00
N ILE A 334 -14.32 48.48 -37.26
CA ILE A 334 -15.76 48.21 -37.45
C ILE A 334 -16.40 48.65 -36.12
N ASP A 335 -16.52 49.97 -35.98
CA ASP A 335 -17.53 50.59 -35.12
C ASP A 335 -17.75 52.03 -35.62
N ARG A 336 -18.35 52.10 -36.81
CA ARG A 336 -19.08 53.28 -37.28
C ARG A 336 -20.38 52.81 -37.92
N GLY A 337 -21.47 53.00 -37.17
CA GLY A 337 -22.84 53.09 -37.68
C GLY A 337 -23.62 51.77 -37.68
N LEU A 338 -24.40 51.53 -36.63
CA LEU A 338 -25.81 51.93 -36.49
C LEU A 338 -26.39 51.42 -35.17
#